data_AF-A0A496WTE0-F1
#
_entry.id   AF-A0A496WTE0-F1
#
_cell.length_a   1.000
_cell.length_b   1.000
_cell.length_c   1.000
_cell.angle_alpha   90.00
_cell.angle_beta   90.00
_cell.angle_gamma   90.00
#
_symmetry.space_group_name_H-M   'P 1'
#
loop_
_entity.id
_entity.type
_entity.pdbx_description
1 polymer ?
#
loop_
_entity_poly.entity_id
_entity_poly.type
_entity_poly.pdbx_seq_one_letter_code
_entity_poly.pdbx_strand_id
1 'polypeptide(L)'
;MKQIVIMILLLCHSALVNAESVTYEIHDYTVNPDGVLISSGTRQYLVSDIDVVEKKDNGEIHWAKSLELDSGFSIGASIYREEKEKSFGLWAANSPCGFSWEWFKLTEPGKLQKLQETGSISVVYTEVEGLKEIVEIHFDSDVSLRLNETRKNVGEITHRISVKKGSVLKFSPNAALQRTAVLTRPCS
;
A
#
# COMPACT_ATOMS: atom_id res chain seq x y z
N MET A 1 32.44 -52.61 17.32
CA MET A 1 32.70 -51.72 16.16
C MET A 1 31.38 -51.40 15.48
N LYS A 2 31.28 -50.17 14.96
CA LYS A 2 30.18 -49.57 14.16
C LYS A 2 29.08 -48.89 14.98
N GLN A 3 29.42 -47.69 15.44
CA GLN A 3 28.50 -46.62 15.78
C GLN A 3 27.55 -46.39 14.62
N ILE A 4 26.25 -46.53 14.89
CA ILE A 4 25.18 -46.11 13.99
C ILE A 4 25.17 -44.58 14.03
N VAL A 5 25.64 -43.97 12.95
CA VAL A 5 25.60 -42.53 12.72
C VAL A 5 24.13 -42.16 12.50
N ILE A 6 23.50 -41.65 13.56
CA ILE A 6 22.18 -41.03 13.51
C ILE A 6 22.35 -39.70 12.76
N MET A 7 22.04 -39.73 11.47
CA MET A 7 21.95 -38.58 10.60
C MET A 7 20.67 -37.81 10.98
N ILE A 8 20.75 -36.95 12.01
CA ILE A 8 19.74 -35.93 12.29
C ILE A 8 19.83 -34.93 11.14
N LEU A 9 19.03 -35.18 10.11
CA LEU A 9 18.63 -34.19 9.13
C LEU A 9 17.84 -33.14 9.93
N LEU A 10 18.54 -32.11 10.42
CA LEU A 10 17.92 -30.89 10.92
C LEU A 10 17.13 -30.29 9.76
N LEU A 11 15.88 -30.71 9.65
CA LEU A 11 14.81 -29.99 8.98
C LEU A 11 14.60 -28.69 9.77
N CYS A 12 15.53 -27.75 9.58
CA CYS A 12 15.27 -26.33 9.76
C CYS A 12 14.14 -26.00 8.78
N HIS A 13 12.91 -26.24 9.23
CA HIS A 13 11.76 -25.52 8.74
C HIS A 13 12.04 -24.07 9.13
N SER A 14 12.78 -23.36 8.27
CA SER A 14 12.68 -21.92 8.19
C SER A 14 11.20 -21.65 8.09
N ALA A 15 10.60 -21.25 9.21
CA ALA A 15 9.27 -20.69 9.21
C ALA A 15 9.33 -19.61 8.15
N LEU A 16 8.70 -19.88 7.01
CA LEU A 16 8.43 -18.88 6.00
C LEU A 16 7.53 -17.90 6.74
N VAL A 17 8.14 -16.89 7.34
CA VAL A 17 7.43 -15.65 7.60
C VAL A 17 6.95 -15.26 6.21
N ASN A 18 5.65 -15.41 5.98
CA ASN A 18 5.06 -15.17 4.68
C ASN A 18 5.22 -13.67 4.40
N ALA A 19 6.31 -13.32 3.74
CA ALA A 19 6.52 -11.98 3.23
C ALA A 19 5.43 -11.74 2.18
N GLU A 20 4.71 -10.65 2.36
CA GLU A 20 3.75 -10.21 1.36
C GLU A 20 4.54 -9.55 0.22
N SER A 21 3.90 -9.42 -0.96
CA SER A 21 4.60 -8.88 -2.12
C SER A 21 3.76 -7.88 -2.91
N VAL A 22 4.41 -6.81 -3.35
CA VAL A 22 3.87 -5.84 -4.30
C VAL A 22 4.77 -5.81 -5.52
N THR A 23 4.25 -6.21 -6.68
CA THR A 23 4.95 -6.08 -7.96
C THR A 23 4.51 -4.79 -8.64
N TYR A 24 5.45 -4.00 -9.12
CA TYR A 24 5.18 -2.66 -9.63
C TYR A 24 6.06 -2.26 -10.81
N GLU A 25 5.59 -1.25 -11.54
CA GLU A 25 6.35 -0.46 -12.52
C GLU A 25 6.11 1.03 -12.25
N ILE A 26 7.14 1.85 -12.45
CA ILE A 26 7.09 3.30 -12.27
C ILE A 26 7.46 3.94 -13.60
N HIS A 27 6.55 4.77 -14.11
CA HIS A 27 6.73 5.48 -15.38
C HIS A 27 6.75 6.99 -15.16
N ASP A 28 7.67 7.67 -15.82
CA ASP A 28 7.80 9.13 -15.90
C ASP A 28 7.20 9.67 -17.21
N TYR A 29 6.25 10.60 -17.08
CA TYR A 29 5.51 11.22 -18.18
C TYR A 29 5.96 12.65 -18.47
N THR A 30 6.95 13.19 -17.74
CA THR A 30 7.38 14.59 -17.85
C THR A 30 8.10 14.90 -19.15
N VAL A 31 8.77 13.90 -19.74
CA VAL A 31 9.53 14.03 -20.99
C VAL A 31 8.88 13.34 -22.19
N ASN A 32 8.02 12.35 -21.96
CA ASN A 32 7.36 11.56 -23.00
C ASN A 32 5.89 11.29 -22.60
N PRO A 33 4.90 11.69 -23.43
CA PRO A 33 3.49 11.44 -23.15
C PRO A 33 3.11 9.96 -23.07
N ASP A 34 3.90 9.06 -23.68
CA ASP A 34 3.69 7.61 -23.60
C ASP A 34 4.25 7.01 -22.30
N GLY A 35 5.05 7.77 -21.56
CA GLY A 35 5.73 7.34 -20.34
C GLY A 35 7.05 6.62 -20.59
N VAL A 36 8.05 6.92 -19.78
CA VAL A 36 9.35 6.22 -19.75
C VAL A 36 9.40 5.37 -18.49
N LEU A 37 9.63 4.06 -18.63
CA LEU A 37 9.85 3.18 -17.47
C LEU A 37 11.14 3.59 -16.75
N ILE A 38 11.03 4.03 -15.50
CA ILE A 38 12.18 4.46 -14.69
C ILE A 38 12.54 3.46 -13.59
N SER A 39 11.60 2.65 -13.12
CA SER A 39 11.85 1.56 -12.17
C SER A 39 10.79 0.46 -12.28
N SER A 40 11.15 -0.78 -11.95
CA SER A 40 10.23 -1.91 -11.85
C SER A 40 10.79 -2.97 -10.92
N GLY A 41 9.91 -3.72 -10.25
CA GLY A 41 10.34 -4.83 -9.41
C GLY A 41 9.24 -5.44 -8.58
N THR A 42 9.62 -6.32 -7.67
CA THR A 42 8.74 -6.92 -6.66
C THR A 42 9.30 -6.59 -5.28
N ARG A 43 8.55 -5.76 -4.53
CA ARG A 43 8.84 -5.46 -3.13
C ARG A 43 8.28 -6.56 -2.26
N GLN A 44 9.15 -7.42 -1.72
CA GLN A 44 8.80 -8.29 -0.60
C GLN A 44 8.89 -7.50 0.69
N TYR A 45 7.92 -7.65 1.59
CA TYR A 45 7.89 -6.91 2.85
C TYR A 45 7.15 -7.69 3.94
N LEU A 46 7.46 -7.33 5.18
CA LEU A 46 6.71 -7.71 6.36
C LEU A 46 5.76 -6.58 6.75
N VAL A 47 4.68 -6.91 7.46
CA VAL A 47 3.74 -5.89 7.97
C VAL A 47 4.45 -4.86 8.87
N SER A 48 5.56 -5.22 9.52
CA SER A 48 6.42 -4.31 10.30
C SER A 48 7.18 -3.28 9.45
N ASP A 49 7.28 -3.49 8.14
CA ASP A 49 7.94 -2.58 7.21
C ASP A 49 6.98 -1.49 6.70
N ILE A 50 5.70 -1.55 7.10
CA ILE A 50 4.71 -0.52 6.79
C ILE A 50 4.90 0.66 7.75
N ASP A 51 5.15 1.82 7.18
CA ASP A 51 5.12 3.08 7.92
C ASP A 51 3.69 3.41 8.28
N VAL A 52 3.45 3.73 9.55
CA VAL A 52 2.12 4.13 10.02
C VAL A 52 2.18 5.49 10.71
N VAL A 53 1.34 6.41 10.24
CA VAL A 53 1.19 7.75 10.79
C VAL A 53 -0.27 7.97 11.17
N GLU A 54 -0.53 8.17 12.45
CA GLU A 54 -1.82 8.66 12.93
C GLU A 54 -2.02 10.12 12.50
N LYS A 55 -3.18 10.40 11.93
CA LYS A 55 -3.58 11.73 11.47
C LYS A 55 -4.92 12.10 12.06
N LYS A 56 -5.13 13.40 12.25
CA LYS A 56 -6.40 13.97 12.69
C LYS A 56 -6.82 15.08 11.76
N ASP A 57 -7.81 14.80 10.93
CA ASP A 57 -8.37 15.75 9.97
C ASP A 57 -9.84 16.01 10.30
N ASN A 58 -10.24 17.28 10.41
CA ASN A 58 -11.62 17.69 10.74
C ASN A 58 -12.20 17.04 12.01
N GLY A 59 -11.36 16.62 12.96
CA GLY A 59 -11.78 15.95 14.20
C GLY A 59 -11.81 14.42 14.11
N GLU A 60 -11.68 13.85 12.91
CA GLU A 60 -11.64 12.40 12.69
C GLU A 60 -10.21 11.88 12.72
N ILE A 61 -10.00 10.78 13.44
CA ILE A 61 -8.71 10.10 13.52
C ILE A 61 -8.67 9.02 12.44
N HIS A 62 -7.58 8.99 11.67
CA HIS A 62 -7.29 7.92 10.72
C HIS A 62 -5.79 7.61 10.72
N TRP A 63 -5.42 6.49 10.10
CA TRP A 63 -4.03 6.06 10.02
C TRP A 63 -3.61 6.00 8.56
N ALA A 64 -2.66 6.86 8.18
CA ALA A 64 -1.98 6.74 6.91
C ALA A 64 -0.96 5.61 7.02
N LYS A 65 -1.12 4.57 6.20
CA LYS A 65 -0.24 3.39 6.16
C LYS A 65 0.44 3.33 4.80
N SER A 66 1.75 3.17 4.77
CA SER A 66 2.52 3.21 3.52
C SER A 66 3.63 2.19 3.42
N LEU A 67 3.86 1.74 2.19
CA LEU A 67 4.98 0.90 1.80
C LEU A 67 5.87 1.69 0.84
N GLU A 68 7.14 1.87 1.22
CA GLU A 68 8.16 2.35 0.30
C GLU A 68 8.47 1.27 -0.75
N LEU A 69 8.55 1.69 -2.01
CA LEU A 69 8.87 0.85 -3.15
C LEU A 69 10.34 1.00 -3.51
N ASP A 70 10.66 1.94 -4.39
CA ASP A 70 12.02 2.24 -4.85
C ASP A 70 12.10 3.71 -5.25
N SER A 71 13.33 4.26 -5.25
CA SER A 71 13.62 5.62 -5.73
C SER A 71 12.77 6.72 -5.08
N GLY A 72 12.40 6.56 -3.80
CA GLY A 72 11.58 7.52 -3.05
C GLY A 72 10.08 7.44 -3.33
N PHE A 73 9.63 6.53 -4.19
CA PHE A 73 8.22 6.26 -4.45
C PHE A 73 7.62 5.36 -3.38
N SER A 74 6.38 5.64 -3.01
CA SER A 74 5.61 4.85 -2.05
C SER A 74 4.15 4.77 -2.46
N ILE A 75 3.49 3.72 -1.98
CA ILE A 75 2.04 3.56 -2.08
C ILE A 75 1.46 3.36 -0.69
N GLY A 76 0.20 3.75 -0.51
CA GLY A 76 -0.43 3.61 0.78
C GLY A 76 -1.93 3.81 0.75
N ALA A 77 -2.49 3.84 1.94
CA ALA A 77 -3.91 4.05 2.17
C ALA A 77 -4.11 4.92 3.41
N SER A 78 -5.23 5.66 3.46
CA SER A 78 -5.75 6.18 4.73
C SER A 78 -6.80 5.21 5.25
N ILE A 79 -6.53 4.59 6.39
CA ILE A 79 -7.40 3.60 7.01
C ILE A 79 -8.22 4.29 8.10
N TYR A 80 -9.53 4.34 7.88
CA TYR A 80 -10.52 4.77 8.86
C TYR A 80 -11.10 3.55 9.59
N ARG A 81 -11.64 3.76 10.79
CA ARG A 81 -12.50 2.78 11.44
C ARG A 81 -13.94 3.19 11.20
N GLU A 82 -14.67 2.38 10.46
CA GLU A 82 -16.03 2.74 10.04
C GLU A 82 -17.02 1.60 10.32
N GLU A 83 -18.29 1.97 10.50
CA GLU A 83 -19.37 0.97 10.55
C GLU A 83 -19.60 0.34 9.17
N LYS A 84 -19.50 1.14 8.09
CA LYS A 84 -19.74 0.73 6.70
C LYS A 84 -18.93 1.56 5.70
N GLU A 85 -17.86 0.95 5.18
CA GLU A 85 -17.08 1.54 4.09
C GLU A 85 -17.86 1.49 2.76
N LYS A 86 -18.03 2.65 2.09
CA LYS A 86 -18.62 2.72 0.73
C LYS A 86 -17.58 2.98 -0.36
N SER A 87 -16.48 3.59 0.02
CA SER A 87 -15.41 4.02 -0.86
C SER A 87 -14.12 4.03 -0.08
N PHE A 88 -13.02 3.82 -0.78
CA PHE A 88 -11.70 3.69 -0.18
C PHE A 88 -10.68 4.40 -1.07
N GLY A 89 -9.66 4.99 -0.46
CA GLY A 89 -8.60 5.72 -1.16
C GLY A 89 -7.26 5.00 -1.05
N LEU A 90 -6.65 4.71 -2.19
CA LEU A 90 -5.21 4.49 -2.27
C LEU A 90 -4.52 5.80 -2.62
N TRP A 91 -3.27 5.93 -2.22
CA TRP A 91 -2.43 7.03 -2.65
C TRP A 91 -1.08 6.54 -3.13
N ALA A 92 -0.47 7.34 -4.00
CA ALA A 92 0.91 7.23 -4.41
C ALA A 92 1.64 8.53 -4.03
N ALA A 93 2.90 8.40 -3.60
CA ALA A 93 3.74 9.55 -3.28
C ALA A 93 5.17 9.36 -3.80
N ASN A 94 5.86 10.48 -4.03
CA ASN A 94 7.28 10.54 -4.33
C ASN A 94 7.90 11.59 -3.43
N SER A 95 8.91 11.20 -2.63
CA SER A 95 9.56 12.11 -1.69
C SER A 95 10.53 13.06 -2.40
N PRO A 96 10.60 14.36 -2.03
CA PRO A 96 9.82 15.05 -1.01
C PRO A 96 8.51 15.67 -1.54
N CYS A 97 8.29 15.63 -2.85
CA CYS A 97 7.20 16.34 -3.52
C CYS A 97 6.54 15.41 -4.53
N GLY A 98 5.29 15.05 -4.29
CA GLY A 98 4.56 14.15 -5.18
C GLY A 98 3.49 13.42 -4.40
N PHE A 99 2.23 13.66 -4.75
CA PHE A 99 1.12 13.00 -4.09
C PHE A 99 -0.12 12.98 -4.96
N SER A 100 -0.87 11.88 -4.93
CA SER A 100 -2.20 11.80 -5.52
C SER A 100 -3.06 10.76 -4.81
N TRP A 101 -4.36 11.01 -4.80
CA TRP A 101 -5.38 10.06 -4.38
C TRP A 101 -5.95 9.32 -5.59
N GLU A 102 -6.18 8.03 -5.42
CA GLU A 102 -6.95 7.18 -6.31
C GLU A 102 -8.11 6.56 -5.54
N TRP A 103 -9.31 6.91 -5.96
CA TRP A 103 -10.54 6.52 -5.27
C TRP A 103 -11.14 5.26 -5.87
N PHE A 104 -11.59 4.37 -4.99
CA PHE A 104 -12.25 3.12 -5.30
C PHE A 104 -13.64 3.13 -4.69
N LYS A 105 -14.61 2.56 -5.41
CA LYS A 105 -16.00 2.46 -4.96
C LYS A 105 -16.39 0.99 -4.82
N LEU A 106 -17.08 0.68 -3.74
CA LEU A 106 -17.62 -0.65 -3.49
C LEU A 106 -18.62 -1.05 -4.57
N THR A 107 -18.40 -2.20 -5.19
CA THR A 107 -19.31 -2.81 -6.18
C THR A 107 -20.02 -4.03 -5.60
N GLU A 108 -19.32 -4.80 -4.77
CA GLU A 108 -19.80 -5.95 -4.01
C GLU A 108 -19.13 -5.93 -2.62
N PRO A 109 -19.66 -6.65 -1.61
CA PRO A 109 -18.98 -6.75 -0.32
C PRO A 109 -17.51 -7.18 -0.46
N GLY A 110 -16.59 -6.30 -0.05
CA GLY A 110 -15.15 -6.52 -0.13
C GLY A 110 -14.53 -6.33 -1.52
N LYS A 111 -15.29 -5.99 -2.57
CA LYS A 111 -14.75 -5.71 -3.91
C LYS A 111 -15.01 -4.28 -4.33
N LEU A 112 -13.97 -3.63 -4.83
CA LEU A 112 -14.02 -2.24 -5.22
C LEU A 112 -13.47 -2.03 -6.62
N GLN A 113 -14.09 -1.10 -7.33
CA GLN A 113 -13.67 -0.65 -8.66
C GLN A 113 -13.10 0.75 -8.56
N LYS A 114 -11.96 0.98 -9.21
CA LYS A 114 -11.37 2.31 -9.34
C LYS A 114 -12.34 3.25 -10.05
N LEU A 115 -12.53 4.45 -9.52
CA LEU A 115 -13.44 5.46 -10.09
C LEU A 115 -12.88 6.07 -11.38
N GLN A 116 -11.55 6.09 -11.51
CA GLN A 116 -10.84 6.72 -12.61
C GLN A 116 -9.96 5.67 -13.27
N GLU A 117 -10.17 5.44 -14.58
CA GLU A 117 -9.48 4.39 -15.34
C GLU A 117 -9.89 2.97 -14.92
N THR A 118 -9.19 1.97 -15.45
CA THR A 118 -9.37 0.56 -15.09
C THR A 118 -8.62 0.23 -13.79
N GLY A 119 -9.11 -0.79 -13.08
CA GLY A 119 -8.50 -1.24 -11.83
C GLY A 119 -9.54 -1.74 -10.84
N SER A 120 -9.33 -2.94 -10.32
CA SER A 120 -10.22 -3.59 -9.37
C SER A 120 -9.39 -4.15 -8.23
N ILE A 121 -9.90 -4.02 -7.01
CA ILE A 121 -9.26 -4.53 -5.80
C ILE A 121 -10.29 -5.28 -4.95
N SER A 122 -9.79 -6.22 -4.16
CA SER A 122 -10.53 -6.84 -3.07
C SER A 122 -9.89 -6.45 -1.75
N VAL A 123 -10.67 -6.28 -0.70
CA VAL A 123 -10.18 -5.90 0.63
C VAL A 123 -10.64 -6.87 1.69
N VAL A 124 -9.76 -7.14 2.65
CA VAL A 124 -10.07 -7.92 3.85
C VAL A 124 -10.22 -6.94 5.02
N TYR A 125 -11.31 -7.12 5.76
CA TYR A 125 -11.59 -6.35 6.97
C TYR A 125 -11.31 -7.20 8.20
N THR A 126 -10.87 -6.53 9.26
CA THR A 126 -10.93 -7.05 10.63
C THR A 126 -11.91 -6.21 11.44
N GLU A 127 -12.42 -6.77 12.53
CA GLU A 127 -13.21 -6.03 13.51
C GLU A 127 -12.32 -5.57 14.67
N VAL A 128 -12.38 -4.28 14.99
CA VAL A 128 -11.66 -3.66 16.12
C VAL A 128 -12.65 -2.77 16.86
N GLU A 129 -12.93 -3.10 18.12
CA GLU A 129 -13.84 -2.32 18.98
C GLU A 129 -15.24 -2.14 18.34
N GLY A 130 -15.73 -3.14 17.61
CA GLY A 130 -17.03 -3.12 16.92
C GLY A 130 -17.05 -2.36 15.59
N LEU A 131 -15.91 -1.83 15.13
CA LEU A 131 -15.75 -1.15 13.85
C LEU A 131 -14.94 -2.00 12.88
N LYS A 132 -15.19 -1.83 11.58
CA LYS A 132 -14.40 -2.49 10.54
C LYS A 132 -13.18 -1.66 10.20
N GLU A 133 -12.07 -2.35 10.01
CA GLU A 133 -10.80 -1.79 9.59
C GLU A 133 -10.22 -2.62 8.44
N ILE A 134 -9.76 -1.98 7.37
CA ILE A 134 -9.07 -2.66 6.26
C ILE A 134 -7.67 -3.09 6.73
N VAL A 135 -7.37 -4.38 6.58
CA VAL A 135 -6.07 -4.97 6.93
C VAL A 135 -5.35 -5.57 5.74
N GLU A 136 -6.04 -5.77 4.62
CA GLU A 136 -5.44 -6.35 3.42
C GLU A 136 -6.14 -5.82 2.17
N ILE A 137 -5.35 -5.59 1.11
CA ILE A 137 -5.80 -5.15 -0.19
C ILE A 137 -5.15 -6.05 -1.23
N HIS A 138 -5.98 -6.77 -1.97
CA HIS A 138 -5.58 -7.57 -3.12
C HIS A 138 -5.83 -6.81 -4.40
N PHE A 139 -4.83 -6.79 -5.28
CA PHE A 139 -4.93 -6.19 -6.60
C PHE A 139 -5.46 -7.26 -7.58
N ASP A 140 -6.77 -7.23 -7.86
CA ASP A 140 -7.43 -8.23 -8.73
C ASP A 140 -7.15 -8.00 -10.23
N SER A 141 -6.70 -6.79 -10.56
CA SER A 141 -6.19 -6.38 -11.87
C SER A 141 -4.99 -5.44 -11.69
N ASP A 142 -4.31 -5.12 -12.80
CA ASP A 142 -3.30 -4.07 -12.79
C ASP A 142 -3.97 -2.72 -12.46
N VAL A 143 -3.41 -2.02 -11.49
CA VAL A 143 -3.90 -0.73 -11.00
C VAL A 143 -2.83 0.32 -11.21
N SER A 144 -3.12 1.32 -12.05
CA SER A 144 -2.29 2.51 -12.20
C SER A 144 -2.64 3.52 -11.12
N LEU A 145 -1.66 3.99 -10.35
CA LEU A 145 -1.78 5.11 -9.44
C LEU A 145 -1.09 6.32 -10.06
N ARG A 146 -1.82 7.40 -10.32
CA ARG A 146 -1.24 8.63 -10.88
C ARG A 146 -0.49 9.36 -9.79
N LEU A 147 0.45 10.19 -10.18
CA LEU A 147 1.19 11.06 -9.29
C LEU A 147 1.46 12.40 -9.95
N ASN A 148 1.32 13.46 -9.17
CA ASN A 148 1.62 14.83 -9.58
C ASN A 148 2.64 15.43 -8.62
N GLU A 149 3.82 15.77 -9.13
CA GLU A 149 4.90 16.40 -8.35
C GLU A 149 4.71 17.91 -8.16
N THR A 150 3.86 18.56 -8.94
CA THR A 150 3.69 20.02 -8.91
C THR A 150 2.30 20.42 -8.41
N ARG A 151 2.26 21.26 -7.36
CA ARG A 151 0.98 21.87 -6.93
C ARG A 151 0.41 22.86 -7.94
N LYS A 152 1.21 23.28 -8.93
CA LYS A 152 0.84 24.31 -9.91
C LYS A 152 -0.09 23.76 -10.99
N ASN A 153 0.06 22.50 -11.38
CA ASN A 153 -0.67 21.90 -12.48
C ASN A 153 -1.55 20.75 -12.00
N VAL A 154 -2.53 21.04 -11.14
CA VAL A 154 -3.48 20.04 -10.63
C VAL A 154 -4.14 19.33 -11.80
N GLY A 155 -3.98 18.00 -11.86
CA GLY A 155 -4.51 17.15 -12.94
C GLY A 155 -3.49 16.71 -13.97
N GLU A 156 -2.30 17.31 -14.03
CA GLU A 156 -1.19 16.80 -14.81
C GLU A 156 -0.61 15.53 -14.16
N ILE A 157 -0.38 14.50 -14.97
CA ILE A 157 0.20 13.24 -14.52
C ILE A 157 1.70 13.31 -14.81
N THR A 158 2.50 13.47 -13.78
CA THR A 158 3.97 13.45 -13.91
C THR A 158 4.51 12.03 -13.86
N HIS A 159 3.93 11.18 -13.03
CA HIS A 159 4.34 9.79 -12.88
C HIS A 159 3.14 8.87 -12.75
N ARG A 160 3.35 7.58 -13.03
CA ARG A 160 2.41 6.51 -12.69
C ARG A 160 3.15 5.37 -12.00
N ILE A 161 2.55 4.87 -10.92
CA ILE A 161 2.94 3.60 -10.30
C ILE A 161 1.89 2.56 -10.68
N SER A 162 2.27 1.60 -11.52
CA SER A 162 1.40 0.49 -11.93
C SER A 162 1.65 -0.71 -11.02
N VAL A 163 0.74 -0.95 -10.07
CA VAL A 163 0.75 -2.14 -9.22
C VAL A 163 0.13 -3.30 -10.00
N LYS A 164 0.84 -4.41 -10.11
CA LYS A 164 0.44 -5.56 -10.92
C LYS A 164 -0.57 -6.44 -10.19
N LYS A 165 -1.46 -7.06 -10.96
CA LYS A 165 -2.40 -8.08 -10.49
C LYS A 165 -1.70 -9.15 -9.65
N GLY A 166 -2.36 -9.56 -8.57
CA GLY A 166 -1.87 -10.57 -7.64
C GLY A 166 -0.98 -10.00 -6.52
N SER A 167 -0.62 -8.72 -6.58
CA SER A 167 0.01 -8.02 -5.46
C SER A 167 -0.91 -7.95 -4.25
N VAL A 168 -0.32 -7.89 -3.06
CA VAL A 168 -1.03 -7.77 -1.78
C VAL A 168 -0.39 -6.65 -0.95
N LEU A 169 -1.22 -5.70 -0.52
CA LEU A 169 -0.85 -4.66 0.44
C LEU A 169 -1.55 -4.93 1.78
N LYS A 170 -0.79 -5.30 2.81
CA LYS A 170 -1.27 -5.78 4.10
C LYS A 170 -0.79 -4.89 5.23
N PHE A 171 -1.64 -4.75 6.25
CA PHE A 171 -1.46 -3.84 7.35
C PHE A 171 -1.69 -4.51 8.71
N SER A 172 -1.02 -4.00 9.74
CA SER A 172 -1.38 -4.32 11.12
C SER A 172 -2.67 -3.60 11.49
N PRO A 173 -3.60 -4.23 12.22
CA PRO A 173 -4.76 -3.54 12.79
C PRO A 173 -4.31 -2.38 13.69
N ASN A 174 -5.05 -1.28 13.72
CA ASN A 174 -4.66 -0.09 14.48
C ASN A 174 -4.59 -0.34 16.00
N ALA A 175 -5.36 -1.31 16.53
CA ALA A 175 -5.26 -1.70 17.94
C ALA A 175 -3.92 -2.34 18.32
N ALA A 176 -3.18 -2.89 17.34
CA ALA A 176 -1.85 -3.46 17.55
C ALA A 176 -0.73 -2.41 17.52
N LEU A 177 -1.02 -1.18 17.10
CA LEU A 177 -0.03 -0.11 17.00
C LEU A 177 0.15 0.55 18.37
N GLN A 178 1.35 0.41 18.94
CA GLN A 178 1.74 1.27 20.05
C GLN A 178 1.79 2.71 19.54
N ARG A 179 1.10 3.64 20.22
CA ARG A 179 1.00 5.06 19.85
C ARG A 179 2.39 5.67 19.69
N THR A 180 2.91 5.68 18.48
CA THR A 180 4.19 6.31 18.17
C THR A 180 3.86 7.65 17.53
N ALA A 181 3.99 8.73 18.32
CA ALA A 181 3.79 10.08 17.81
C ALA A 181 4.93 10.41 16.84
N VAL A 182 4.62 10.59 15.55
CA VAL A 182 5.60 11.02 14.55
C VAL A 182 5.38 12.50 14.24
N LEU A 183 6.44 13.29 14.45
CA LEU A 183 6.52 14.71 14.13
C LEU A 183 6.62 14.87 12.61
N THR A 184 5.56 15.35 11.95
CA THR A 184 5.66 15.77 10.55
C THR A 184 6.25 17.18 10.47
N ARG A 185 7.33 17.35 9.69
CA ARG A 185 7.80 18.69 9.31
C ARG A 185 6.94 19.20 8.15
N PRO A 186 6.35 20.41 8.24
CA PRO A 186 5.66 21.00 7.11
C PRO A 186 6.66 21.43 6.02
N CYS A 187 6.35 21.15 4.77
CA CYS A 187 7.04 21.76 3.63
C CYS A 187 6.68 23.25 3.57
N SER A 188 7.71 24.09 3.55
CA SER A 188 7.62 25.55 3.38
C SER A 188 7.29 25.93 1.95
#